data_AF-A0A964AA57-F1
#
_entry.id   AF-A0A964AA57-F1
#
_cell.length_a   1.000
_cell.length_b   1.000
_cell.length_c   1.000
_cell.angle_alpha   90.00
_cell.angle_beta   90.00
_cell.angle_gamma   90.00
#
_symmetry.space_group_name_H-M   'P 1'
#
loop_
_entity.id
_entity.type
_entity.pdbx_description
1 polymer ?
#
loop_
_entity_poly.entity_id
_entity_poly.type
_entity_poly.pdbx_seq_one_letter_code
_entity_poly.pdbx_strand_id
1 'polypeptide(L)'
;MRRLDWQLVRPMRSGDLRESMELARILRRLVTREAADALPEADGELLDQLELSYDEDTVSTCEAVGAPVVQDDPGWESRVVDEFAESDVDMELEEFLELRKAEPDCERCPHASPYSLYPMDACEFSAGALEVVLTDAELRTQAARPMDPDAMRAYAAALDAALAQGHLRQSDALPVQDYVEQAARFLRFWADRGFGILPGDIDEIVNYAEPSDPGRRDEDEGPSPTYH
;
A
#
# COMPACT_ATOMS: atom_id res chain seq x y z
N MET A 1 8.24 -11.13 -13.98
CA MET A 1 8.87 -9.92 -13.38
C MET A 1 8.40 -9.83 -11.95
N ARG A 2 9.13 -9.17 -11.03
CA ARG A 2 8.60 -8.95 -9.68
C ARG A 2 7.45 -7.95 -9.75
N ARG A 3 6.43 -8.12 -8.92
CA ARG A 3 5.35 -7.15 -8.75
C ARG A 3 5.87 -5.99 -7.91
N LEU A 4 5.70 -4.78 -8.44
CA LEU A 4 5.99 -3.54 -7.73
C LEU A 4 4.66 -2.85 -7.47
N ASP A 5 4.31 -2.63 -6.21
CA ASP A 5 3.13 -1.89 -5.83
C ASP A 5 3.52 -0.60 -5.12
N TRP A 6 2.74 0.46 -5.35
CA TRP A 6 2.91 1.72 -4.64
C TRP A 6 1.96 1.77 -3.46
N GLN A 7 2.54 1.90 -2.27
CA GLN A 7 1.82 2.21 -1.05
C GLN A 7 1.78 3.73 -0.86
N LEU A 8 0.60 4.28 -0.57
CA LEU A 8 0.46 5.70 -0.23
C LEU A 8 0.90 5.94 1.22
N VAL A 9 1.68 6.99 1.42
CA VAL A 9 2.13 7.44 2.74
C VAL A 9 1.61 8.85 2.97
N ARG A 10 0.83 9.05 4.03
CA ARG A 10 0.39 10.39 4.42
C ARG A 10 1.43 11.05 5.35
N PRO A 11 1.64 12.37 5.29
CA PRO A 11 2.46 13.07 6.30
C PRO A 11 1.76 13.08 7.66
N MET A 12 2.55 12.93 8.73
CA MET A 12 2.10 13.21 10.10
C MET A 12 1.80 14.71 10.26
N ARG A 13 0.84 15.08 11.10
CA ARG A 13 0.45 16.49 11.27
C ARG A 13 1.55 17.36 11.89
N SER A 14 2.44 16.77 12.70
CA SER A 14 3.59 17.40 13.36
C SER A 14 4.94 17.06 12.72
N GLY A 15 4.97 16.07 11.83
CA GLY A 15 6.20 15.51 11.24
C GLY A 15 6.40 15.91 9.78
N ASP A 16 7.64 15.87 9.32
CA ASP A 16 7.97 15.96 7.90
C ASP A 16 7.49 14.67 7.20
N LEU A 17 6.93 14.76 5.99
CA LEU A 17 6.61 13.58 5.17
C LEU A 17 7.81 12.63 5.06
N ARG A 18 9.03 13.18 5.02
CA ARG A 18 10.26 12.40 5.03
C ARG A 18 10.37 11.48 6.25
N GLU A 19 9.99 11.96 7.42
CA GLU A 19 9.97 11.20 8.67
C GLU A 19 8.91 10.10 8.61
N SER A 20 7.70 10.43 8.13
CA SER A 20 6.62 9.44 7.94
C SER A 20 7.02 8.33 6.96
N MET A 21 7.71 8.66 5.87
CA MET A 21 8.24 7.69 4.91
C MET A 21 9.38 6.84 5.48
N GLU A 22 10.16 7.38 6.42
CA GLU A 22 11.20 6.63 7.12
C GLU A 22 10.61 5.64 8.11
N LEU A 23 9.63 6.07 8.90
CA LEU A 23 8.87 5.22 9.83
C LEU A 23 8.13 4.11 9.09
N ALA A 24 7.39 4.44 8.02
CA ALA A 24 6.73 3.44 7.17
C ALA A 24 7.71 2.40 6.62
N ARG A 25 8.92 2.82 6.20
CA ARG A 25 9.96 1.89 5.74
C ARG A 25 10.44 0.96 6.86
N ILE A 26 10.61 1.47 8.07
CA ILE A 26 11.03 0.68 9.23
C ILE A 26 9.95 -0.36 9.57
N LEU A 27 8.70 0.09 9.74
CA LEU A 27 7.54 -0.77 10.02
C LEU A 27 7.43 -1.89 8.99
N ARG A 28 7.45 -1.55 7.69
CA ARG A 28 7.39 -2.55 6.62
C ARG A 28 8.45 -3.63 6.75
N ARG A 29 9.70 -3.21 7.01
CA ARG A 29 10.83 -4.13 7.13
C ARG A 29 10.64 -5.07 8.32
N LEU A 30 10.12 -4.57 9.44
CA LEU A 30 9.85 -5.36 10.63
C LEU A 30 8.70 -6.35 10.38
N VAL A 31 7.56 -5.89 9.85
CA VAL A 31 6.42 -6.76 9.48
C VAL A 31 6.81 -7.84 8.47
N THR A 32 7.61 -7.51 7.44
CA THR A 32 8.07 -8.52 6.47
C THR A 32 8.97 -9.58 7.13
N ARG A 33 9.74 -9.20 8.16
CA ARG A 33 10.57 -10.14 8.91
C ARG A 33 9.75 -10.95 9.90
N GLU A 34 8.74 -10.36 10.53
CA GLU A 34 7.77 -11.05 11.38
C GLU A 34 7.02 -12.12 10.60
N ALA A 35 6.43 -11.75 9.45
CA ALA A 35 5.71 -12.68 8.58
C ALA A 35 6.58 -13.82 8.02
N ALA A 36 7.91 -13.69 8.09
CA ALA A 36 8.87 -14.71 7.68
C ALA A 36 9.44 -15.52 8.87
N ASP A 37 8.86 -15.39 10.08
CA ASP A 37 9.35 -15.97 11.34
C ASP A 37 10.83 -15.62 11.62
N ALA A 38 11.26 -14.43 11.19
CA ALA A 38 12.65 -13.99 11.16
C ALA A 38 12.90 -12.69 11.94
N LEU A 39 11.96 -12.30 12.82
CA LEU A 39 12.10 -11.12 13.68
C LEU A 39 12.76 -11.49 15.03
N PRO A 40 13.90 -10.89 15.38
CA PRO A 40 14.47 -10.96 16.72
C PRO A 40 13.55 -10.31 17.75
N GLU A 41 13.54 -10.82 18.97
CA GLU A 41 12.72 -10.32 20.09
C GLU A 41 12.84 -8.78 20.30
N ALA A 42 14.05 -8.23 20.24
CA ALA A 42 14.27 -6.78 20.37
C ALA A 42 13.71 -5.95 19.19
N ASP A 43 13.60 -6.54 18.00
CA ASP A 43 12.97 -5.92 16.85
C ASP A 43 11.43 -6.05 16.92
N GLY A 44 10.91 -7.05 17.65
CA GLY A 44 9.50 -7.21 18.02
C GLY A 44 9.04 -6.12 18.99
N GLU A 45 9.78 -5.86 20.06
CA GLU A 45 9.45 -4.75 20.99
C GLU A 45 9.47 -3.38 20.28
N LEU A 46 10.37 -3.20 19.30
CA LEU A 46 10.41 -2.01 18.48
C LEU A 46 9.21 -1.93 17.51
N LEU A 47 8.76 -3.06 16.97
CA LEU A 47 7.56 -3.14 16.16
C LEU A 47 6.38 -2.65 17.03
N ASP A 48 6.07 -3.33 18.13
CA ASP A 48 4.95 -2.99 19.04
C ASP A 48 4.94 -1.50 19.45
N GLN A 49 6.10 -0.93 19.80
CA GLN A 49 6.21 0.48 20.16
C GLN A 49 5.91 1.43 19.00
N LEU A 50 6.35 1.10 17.79
CA LEU A 50 6.08 1.89 16.59
C LEU A 50 4.62 1.76 16.16
N GLU A 51 4.00 0.59 16.34
CA GLU A 51 2.57 0.37 16.11
C GLU A 51 1.74 1.27 17.03
N LEU A 52 2.01 1.22 18.33
CA LEU A 52 1.31 2.02 19.34
C LEU A 52 1.46 3.53 19.08
N SER A 53 2.67 4.00 18.81
CA SER A 53 2.91 5.42 18.51
C SER A 53 2.15 5.88 17.26
N TYR A 54 2.01 5.01 16.27
CA TYR A 54 1.36 5.34 15.02
C TYR A 54 -0.16 5.37 15.15
N ASP A 55 -0.74 4.45 15.92
CA ASP A 55 -2.16 4.45 16.26
C ASP A 55 -2.54 5.69 17.10
N GLU A 56 -1.73 6.04 18.10
CA GLU A 56 -1.92 7.25 18.89
C GLU A 56 -1.86 8.52 18.02
N ASP A 57 -0.88 8.62 17.11
CA ASP A 57 -0.76 9.75 16.18
C ASP A 57 -1.93 9.81 15.18
N THR A 58 -2.46 8.66 14.79
CA THR A 58 -3.64 8.53 13.92
C THR A 58 -4.90 9.06 14.59
N VAL A 59 -5.19 8.56 15.79
CA VAL A 59 -6.34 8.95 16.60
C VAL A 59 -6.28 10.44 16.93
N SER A 60 -5.13 10.91 17.43
CA SER A 60 -4.89 12.33 17.73
C SER A 60 -5.12 13.23 16.51
N THR A 61 -4.69 12.77 15.33
CA THR A 61 -4.91 13.50 14.08
C THR A 61 -6.40 13.56 13.70
N CYS A 62 -7.14 12.46 13.84
CA CYS A 62 -8.57 12.38 13.56
C CYS A 62 -9.44 13.17 14.56
N GLU A 63 -9.08 13.18 15.84
CA GLU A 63 -9.72 14.05 16.85
C GLU A 63 -9.49 15.53 16.52
N ALA A 64 -8.25 15.91 16.21
CA ALA A 64 -7.87 17.30 15.98
C ALA A 64 -8.44 17.90 14.68
N VAL A 65 -9.07 17.10 13.81
CA VAL A 65 -9.81 17.55 12.62
C VAL A 65 -11.32 17.40 12.76
N GLY A 66 -11.80 16.94 13.92
CA GLY A 66 -13.22 16.69 14.17
C GLY A 66 -13.78 15.62 13.24
N ALA A 67 -13.02 14.55 13.00
CA ALA A 67 -13.53 13.39 12.28
C ALA A 67 -14.80 12.87 12.98
N PRO A 68 -15.77 12.33 12.22
CA PRO A 68 -16.93 11.68 12.82
C PRO A 68 -16.43 10.58 13.76
N VAL A 69 -17.10 10.40 14.88
CA VAL A 69 -16.80 9.31 15.81
C VAL A 69 -17.49 8.04 15.34
N VAL A 70 -17.00 6.87 15.78
CA VAL A 70 -17.53 5.57 15.36
C VAL A 70 -19.06 5.51 15.53
N GLN A 71 -19.59 6.01 16.65
CA GLN A 71 -21.03 6.04 16.91
C GLN A 71 -21.87 6.84 15.87
N ASP A 72 -21.25 7.71 15.08
CA ASP A 72 -21.92 8.49 14.02
C ASP A 72 -22.22 7.64 12.77
N ASP A 73 -21.72 6.39 12.68
CA ASP A 73 -22.02 5.44 11.59
C ASP A 73 -23.24 4.58 11.95
N PRO A 74 -24.36 4.62 11.20
CA PRO A 74 -25.52 3.78 11.49
C PRO A 74 -25.25 2.27 11.57
N GLY A 75 -24.16 1.78 10.97
CA GLY A 75 -23.71 0.38 11.00
C GLY A 75 -22.57 0.07 11.97
N TRP A 76 -22.22 1.01 12.85
CA TRP A 76 -21.00 0.92 13.67
C TRP A 76 -20.98 -0.30 14.59
N GLU A 77 -22.10 -0.64 15.23
CA GLU A 77 -22.17 -1.75 16.20
C GLU A 77 -21.80 -3.10 15.55
N SER A 78 -22.32 -3.39 14.35
CA SER A 78 -21.99 -4.63 13.66
C SER A 78 -20.51 -4.67 13.26
N ARG A 79 -19.97 -3.55 12.78
CA ARG A 79 -18.59 -3.47 12.33
C ARG A 79 -17.60 -3.64 13.49
N VAL A 80 -17.85 -2.98 14.63
CA VAL A 80 -17.01 -3.11 15.82
C VAL A 80 -17.10 -4.50 16.46
N VAL A 81 -18.25 -5.18 16.37
CA VAL A 81 -18.37 -6.58 16.81
C VAL A 81 -17.56 -7.53 15.92
N ASP A 82 -17.55 -7.30 14.61
CA ASP A 82 -16.71 -8.06 13.68
C ASP A 82 -15.21 -7.78 13.95
N GLU A 83 -14.81 -6.51 14.15
CA GLU A 83 -13.45 -6.12 14.58
C GLU A 83 -13.03 -6.85 15.87
N PHE A 84 -13.90 -6.88 16.88
CA PHE A 84 -13.62 -7.56 18.15
C PHE A 84 -13.41 -9.06 17.95
N ALA A 85 -14.21 -9.71 17.08
CA ALA A 85 -14.11 -11.14 16.81
C ALA A 85 -12.81 -11.54 16.09
N GLU A 86 -12.19 -10.59 15.39
CA GLU A 86 -10.91 -10.76 14.69
C GLU A 86 -9.71 -10.33 15.52
N SER A 87 -9.94 -9.62 16.64
CA SER A 87 -8.89 -9.10 17.51
C SER A 87 -8.50 -10.06 18.64
N ASP A 88 -7.21 -10.23 18.90
CA ASP A 88 -6.65 -11.00 20.03
C ASP A 88 -6.59 -10.14 21.32
N VAL A 89 -7.64 -9.35 21.61
CA VAL A 89 -7.65 -8.46 22.79
C VAL A 89 -8.13 -9.18 24.06
N ASP A 90 -7.37 -9.02 25.15
CA ASP A 90 -7.77 -9.43 26.51
C ASP A 90 -8.75 -8.40 27.12
N MET A 91 -9.86 -8.12 26.45
CA MET A 91 -10.90 -7.17 26.86
C MET A 91 -12.29 -7.77 26.67
N GLU A 92 -13.23 -7.46 27.57
CA GLU A 92 -14.63 -7.87 27.39
C GLU A 92 -15.30 -7.03 26.29
N LEU A 93 -16.17 -7.66 25.48
CA LEU A 93 -16.84 -7.00 24.35
C LEU A 93 -17.58 -5.71 24.76
N GLU A 94 -18.21 -5.69 25.93
CA GLU A 94 -18.92 -4.51 26.43
C GLU A 94 -17.98 -3.33 26.71
N GLU A 95 -16.78 -3.61 27.24
CA GLU A 95 -15.74 -2.61 27.48
C GLU A 95 -15.13 -2.11 26.15
N PHE A 96 -14.92 -3.02 25.20
CA PHE A 96 -14.45 -2.70 23.86
C PHE A 96 -15.43 -1.80 23.09
N LEU A 97 -16.73 -2.10 23.15
CA LEU A 97 -17.75 -1.28 22.52
C LEU A 97 -17.84 0.13 23.12
N GLU A 98 -17.75 0.27 24.45
CA GLU A 98 -17.76 1.59 25.10
C GLU A 98 -16.52 2.43 24.74
N LEU A 99 -15.35 1.80 24.64
CA LEU A 99 -14.13 2.46 24.19
C LEU A 99 -14.27 2.93 22.73
N ARG A 100 -14.69 2.04 21.83
CA ARG A 100 -14.80 2.33 20.39
C ARG A 100 -15.86 3.39 20.06
N LYS A 101 -16.96 3.50 20.82
CA LYS A 101 -18.01 4.52 20.60
C LYS A 101 -17.49 5.95 20.57
N ALA A 102 -16.51 6.27 21.43
CA ALA A 102 -16.00 7.62 21.62
C ALA A 102 -14.82 7.96 20.70
N GLU A 103 -14.25 6.96 20.04
CA GLU A 103 -13.08 7.14 19.19
C GLU A 103 -13.45 7.73 17.83
N PRO A 104 -12.53 8.47 17.20
CA PRO A 104 -12.67 8.86 15.81
C PRO A 104 -12.85 7.63 14.93
N ASP A 105 -13.79 7.72 13.99
CA ASP A 105 -13.98 6.68 13.00
C ASP A 105 -12.84 6.75 12.00
N CYS A 106 -11.77 6.00 12.26
CA CYS A 106 -10.59 5.99 11.42
C CYS A 106 -10.90 5.54 9.97
N GLU A 107 -11.87 4.66 9.74
CA GLU A 107 -12.27 4.29 8.37
C GLU A 107 -12.93 5.43 7.60
N ARG A 108 -13.73 6.26 8.29
CA ARG A 108 -14.37 7.45 7.70
C ARG A 108 -13.55 8.73 7.84
N CYS A 109 -12.49 8.71 8.63
CA CYS A 109 -11.59 9.84 8.83
C CYS A 109 -10.71 9.98 7.59
N PRO A 110 -10.81 11.07 6.81
CA PRO A 110 -9.95 11.29 5.65
C PRO A 110 -8.48 11.56 6.06
N HIS A 111 -8.20 11.52 7.36
CA HIS A 111 -6.90 11.74 7.99
C HIS A 111 -6.39 10.52 8.79
N ALA A 112 -7.12 9.40 8.82
CA ALA A 112 -6.66 8.18 9.48
C ALA A 112 -5.51 7.54 8.72
N SER A 113 -4.54 7.05 9.48
CA SER A 113 -3.29 6.61 8.93
C SER A 113 -3.45 5.28 8.19
N PRO A 114 -2.82 5.12 7.01
CA PRO A 114 -3.03 3.97 6.14
C PRO A 114 -2.26 2.71 6.57
N TYR A 115 -1.52 2.76 7.68
CA TYR A 115 -0.85 1.59 8.25
C TYR A 115 -1.78 0.99 9.29
N SER A 116 -2.62 0.05 8.86
CA SER A 116 -2.93 -1.10 9.70
C SER A 116 -1.81 -2.11 9.49
N LEU A 117 -1.27 -2.68 10.56
CA LEU A 117 -0.21 -3.70 10.46
C LEU A 117 -0.77 -5.06 10.01
N TYR A 118 -2.09 -5.12 9.87
CA TYR A 118 -2.79 -6.13 9.10
C TYR A 118 -3.02 -5.65 7.66
N PRO A 119 -2.80 -6.51 6.65
CA PRO A 119 -2.95 -6.17 5.24
C PRO A 119 -4.43 -5.99 4.89
N MET A 120 -5.00 -4.85 5.27
CA MET A 120 -6.32 -4.42 4.82
C MET A 120 -6.14 -3.24 3.86
N ASP A 121 -5.93 -3.68 2.63
CA ASP A 121 -5.91 -3.00 1.36
C ASP A 121 -7.07 -2.00 1.18
N ALA A 122 -6.73 -0.76 0.82
CA ALA A 122 -7.61 0.13 0.05
C ALA A 122 -6.88 1.30 -0.62
N CYS A 123 -5.60 1.18 -1.02
CA CYS A 123 -4.91 2.31 -1.69
C CYS A 123 -3.73 1.91 -2.59
N GLU A 124 -3.55 0.62 -2.91
CA GLU A 124 -2.39 0.17 -3.69
C GLU A 124 -2.62 0.38 -5.19
N PHE A 125 -1.68 1.08 -5.85
CA PHE A 125 -1.60 1.11 -7.31
C PHE A 125 -0.46 0.21 -7.74
N SER A 126 -0.77 -0.86 -8.48
CA SER A 126 0.28 -1.72 -9.01
C SER A 126 1.05 -0.98 -10.09
N ALA A 127 2.34 -0.73 -9.83
CA ALA A 127 3.25 0.02 -10.68
C ALA A 127 4.21 -0.89 -11.48
N GLY A 128 4.22 -2.19 -11.21
CA GLY A 128 5.14 -3.16 -11.82
C GLY A 128 5.10 -3.12 -13.35
N ALA A 129 3.93 -2.91 -13.94
CA ALA A 129 3.83 -2.81 -15.40
C ALA A 129 4.56 -1.60 -16.00
N LEU A 130 4.88 -0.54 -15.23
CA LEU A 130 5.72 0.56 -15.71
C LEU A 130 7.12 0.10 -16.12
N GLU A 131 7.68 -0.93 -15.48
CA GLU A 131 8.97 -1.51 -15.87
C GLU A 131 8.94 -2.16 -17.27
N VAL A 132 7.75 -2.65 -17.68
CA VAL A 132 7.54 -3.33 -18.96
C VAL A 132 7.20 -2.34 -20.06
N VAL A 133 6.33 -1.36 -19.77
CA VAL A 133 5.76 -0.50 -20.80
C VAL A 133 6.59 0.74 -21.08
N LEU A 134 7.48 1.17 -20.18
CA LEU A 134 8.35 2.32 -20.41
C LEU A 134 9.65 1.90 -21.12
N THR A 135 10.03 2.62 -22.17
CA THR A 135 11.35 2.40 -22.81
C THR A 135 12.48 3.08 -22.04
N ASP A 136 12.16 4.19 -21.37
CA ASP A 136 13.11 5.00 -20.61
C ASP A 136 13.58 4.27 -19.34
N ALA A 137 14.89 4.08 -19.20
CA ALA A 137 15.47 3.38 -18.04
C ALA A 137 15.43 4.22 -16.75
N GLU A 138 15.52 5.55 -16.88
CA GLU A 138 15.48 6.46 -15.75
C GLU A 138 14.07 6.51 -15.16
N LEU A 139 13.03 6.56 -16.00
CA LEU A 139 11.65 6.51 -15.52
C LEU A 139 11.30 5.18 -14.85
N ARG A 140 11.81 4.05 -15.38
CA ARG A 140 11.66 2.74 -14.73
C ARG A 140 12.32 2.71 -13.36
N THR A 141 13.55 3.22 -13.27
CA THR A 141 14.29 3.29 -12.00
C THR A 141 13.59 4.20 -10.99
N GLN A 142 12.98 5.29 -11.46
CA GLN A 142 12.26 6.23 -10.61
C GLN A 142 10.98 5.63 -10.02
N ALA A 143 10.27 4.75 -10.73
CA ALA A 143 9.09 4.06 -10.21
C ALA A 143 9.38 3.24 -8.94
N ALA A 144 10.59 2.69 -8.83
CA ALA A 144 11.05 1.90 -7.70
C ALA A 144 11.65 2.74 -6.56
N ARG A 145 11.52 4.06 -6.59
CA ARG A 145 12.02 4.96 -5.56
C ARG A 145 10.88 5.57 -4.74
N PRO A 146 11.11 5.81 -3.43
CA PRO A 146 10.18 6.60 -2.64
C PRO A 146 10.03 8.00 -3.24
N MET A 147 8.80 8.52 -3.23
CA MET A 147 8.49 9.84 -3.78
C MET A 147 7.68 10.67 -2.77
N ASP A 148 8.08 11.92 -2.57
CA ASP A 148 7.26 12.94 -1.93
C ASP A 148 6.26 13.56 -2.97
N PRO A 149 5.32 14.44 -2.58
CA PRO A 149 4.38 15.06 -3.50
C PRO A 149 5.03 15.74 -4.70
N ASP A 150 6.17 16.41 -4.51
CA ASP A 150 6.83 17.15 -5.58
C ASP A 150 7.48 16.17 -6.58
N ALA A 151 8.12 15.11 -6.08
CA ALA A 151 8.64 14.02 -6.89
C ALA A 151 7.53 13.26 -7.62
N MET A 152 6.38 13.03 -6.98
CA MET A 152 5.20 12.42 -7.62
C MET A 152 4.67 13.29 -8.77
N ARG A 153 4.56 14.61 -8.58
CA ARG A 153 4.16 15.55 -9.65
C ARG A 153 5.15 15.54 -10.80
N ALA A 154 6.46 15.60 -10.49
CA ALA A 154 7.52 15.58 -11.48
C ALA A 154 7.51 14.27 -12.28
N TYR A 155 7.33 13.14 -11.60
CA TYR A 155 7.25 11.84 -12.24
C TYR A 155 5.99 11.71 -13.11
N ALA A 156 4.82 12.19 -12.65
CA ALA A 156 3.60 12.22 -13.45
C ALA A 156 3.76 13.06 -14.73
N ALA A 157 4.43 14.22 -14.65
CA ALA A 157 4.74 15.03 -15.82
C ALA A 157 5.69 14.32 -16.80
N ALA A 158 6.65 13.55 -16.28
CA ALA A 158 7.56 12.75 -17.09
C ALA A 158 6.85 11.57 -17.79
N LEU A 159 5.87 10.94 -17.13
CA LEU A 159 5.00 9.93 -17.73
C LEU A 159 4.14 10.51 -18.87
N ASP A 160 3.55 11.69 -18.68
CA ASP A 160 2.80 12.37 -19.75
C ASP A 160 3.72 12.69 -20.94
N ALA A 161 4.95 13.13 -20.68
CA ALA A 161 5.92 13.42 -21.73
C ALA A 161 6.32 12.15 -22.50
N ALA A 162 6.54 11.03 -21.79
CA ALA A 162 6.84 9.73 -22.40
C ALA A 162 5.67 9.25 -23.28
N LEU A 163 4.43 9.42 -22.82
CA LEU A 163 3.22 9.12 -23.59
C LEU A 163 3.15 9.98 -24.87
N ALA A 164 3.34 11.29 -24.75
CA ALA A 164 3.27 12.22 -25.89
C ALA A 164 4.39 11.99 -26.92
N GLN A 165 5.56 11.52 -26.49
CA GLN A 165 6.72 11.24 -27.34
C GLN A 165 6.69 9.82 -27.92
N GLY A 166 5.75 8.96 -27.50
CA GLY A 166 5.70 7.56 -27.93
C GLY A 166 6.83 6.72 -27.37
N HIS A 167 7.39 7.08 -26.21
CA HIS A 167 8.44 6.33 -25.50
C HIS A 167 7.87 5.15 -24.70
N LEU A 168 6.90 4.46 -25.28
CA LEU A 168 6.20 3.33 -24.68
C LEU A 168 6.42 2.08 -25.54
N ARG A 169 6.66 0.94 -24.88
CA ARG A 169 6.64 -0.37 -25.52
C ARG A 169 5.19 -0.82 -25.64
N GLN A 170 4.81 -1.40 -26.77
CA GLN A 170 3.51 -2.04 -26.90
C GLN A 170 3.47 -3.30 -26.01
N SER A 171 2.29 -3.60 -25.48
CA SER A 171 2.00 -4.82 -24.74
C SER A 171 0.61 -5.29 -25.13
N ASP A 172 0.47 -6.58 -25.42
CA ASP A 172 -0.82 -7.21 -25.69
C ASP A 172 -1.58 -7.56 -24.39
N ALA A 173 -0.88 -7.55 -23.24
CA ALA A 173 -1.44 -7.88 -21.94
C ALA A 173 -2.10 -6.68 -21.25
N LEU A 174 -1.74 -5.46 -21.64
CA LEU A 174 -2.15 -4.23 -20.96
C LEU A 174 -2.48 -3.12 -21.97
N PRO A 175 -3.55 -2.34 -21.72
CA PRO A 175 -3.78 -1.11 -22.47
C PRO A 175 -2.73 -0.06 -22.05
N VAL A 176 -1.57 -0.09 -22.71
CA VAL A 176 -0.37 0.65 -22.30
C VAL A 176 -0.61 2.14 -22.08
N GLN A 177 -1.32 2.78 -23.01
CA GLN A 177 -1.61 4.22 -22.91
C GLN A 177 -2.48 4.50 -21.68
N ASP A 178 -3.61 3.80 -21.55
CA ASP A 178 -4.54 3.96 -20.42
C ASP A 178 -3.84 3.71 -19.09
N TYR A 179 -2.97 2.71 -19.02
CA TYR A 179 -2.24 2.38 -17.79
C TYR A 179 -1.28 3.51 -17.38
N VAL A 180 -0.50 4.05 -18.32
CA VAL A 180 0.41 5.17 -18.05
C VAL A 180 -0.36 6.44 -17.70
N GLU A 181 -1.48 6.72 -18.38
CA GLU A 181 -2.36 7.85 -18.06
C GLU A 181 -2.97 7.73 -16.65
N GLN A 182 -3.42 6.54 -16.28
CA GLN A 182 -3.95 6.27 -14.95
C GLN A 182 -2.88 6.44 -13.88
N ALA A 183 -1.66 5.93 -14.10
CA ALA A 183 -0.54 6.12 -13.18
C ALA A 183 -0.24 7.62 -12.99
N ALA A 184 -0.13 8.38 -14.07
CA ALA A 184 0.13 9.82 -14.01
C ALA A 184 -1.01 10.59 -13.29
N ARG A 185 -2.27 10.22 -13.56
CA ARG A 185 -3.44 10.79 -12.86
C ARG A 185 -3.44 10.45 -11.37
N PHE A 186 -3.14 9.21 -11.01
CA PHE A 186 -3.06 8.75 -9.62
C PHE A 186 -2.01 9.54 -8.84
N LEU A 187 -0.79 9.65 -9.39
CA LEU A 187 0.30 10.41 -8.81
C LEU A 187 -0.09 11.86 -8.53
N ARG A 188 -0.68 12.56 -9.52
CA ARG A 188 -1.15 13.93 -9.33
C ARG A 188 -2.22 14.05 -8.25
N PHE A 189 -3.24 13.19 -8.32
CA PHE A 189 -4.38 13.23 -7.41
C PHE A 189 -3.95 13.12 -5.94
N TRP A 190 -3.00 12.23 -5.64
CA TRP A 190 -2.53 12.00 -4.29
C TRP A 190 -1.47 13.02 -3.85
N ALA A 191 -0.60 13.47 -4.75
CA ALA A 191 0.33 14.57 -4.46
C ALA A 191 -0.41 15.88 -4.13
N ASP A 192 -1.55 16.16 -4.79
CA ASP A 192 -2.41 17.31 -4.47
C ASP A 192 -3.04 17.23 -3.07
N ARG A 193 -3.06 16.04 -2.47
CA ARG A 193 -3.52 15.80 -1.10
C ARG A 193 -2.37 15.67 -0.10
N GLY A 194 -1.14 15.93 -0.54
CA GLY A 194 0.05 15.92 0.31
C GLY A 194 0.63 14.52 0.59
N PHE A 195 0.18 13.47 -0.10
CA PHE A 195 0.70 12.12 0.09
C PHE A 195 2.05 11.93 -0.61
N GLY A 196 2.88 11.06 -0.04
CA GLY A 196 4.01 10.40 -0.70
C GLY A 196 3.69 8.97 -1.13
N ILE A 197 4.65 8.34 -1.79
CA ILE A 197 4.62 6.93 -2.19
C ILE A 197 5.84 6.20 -1.62
N LEU A 198 5.59 5.04 -1.03
CA LEU A 198 6.60 4.04 -0.70
C LEU A 198 6.45 2.84 -1.66
N PRO A 199 7.44 2.59 -2.54
CA PRO A 199 7.42 1.43 -3.43
C PRO A 199 7.58 0.14 -2.64
N GLY A 200 6.91 -0.89 -3.13
CA GLY A 200 6.88 -2.19 -2.53
C GLY A 200 7.11 -3.34 -3.48
N ASP A 201 8.23 -4.00 -3.29
CA ASP A 201 8.47 -5.29 -3.93
C ASP A 201 7.63 -6.34 -3.20
N ILE A 202 6.70 -6.94 -3.93
CA ILE A 202 6.10 -8.20 -3.53
C ILE A 202 6.91 -9.28 -4.26
N ASP A 203 7.37 -10.30 -3.54
CA ASP A 203 8.04 -11.49 -4.10
C ASP A 203 7.07 -12.37 -4.92
N GLU A 204 6.10 -11.75 -5.57
CA GLU A 204 5.20 -12.37 -6.53
C GLU A 204 5.76 -12.14 -7.93
N ILE A 205 6.06 -13.24 -8.63
CA ILE A 205 6.42 -13.17 -10.04
C ILE A 205 5.13 -13.00 -10.84
N VAL A 206 4.86 -11.78 -11.30
CA VAL A 206 3.77 -11.53 -12.24
C VAL A 206 4.32 -11.46 -13.66
N ASN A 207 3.66 -12.18 -14.58
CA ASN A 207 4.03 -12.20 -15.99
C ASN A 207 3.20 -11.17 -16.77
N TYR A 208 3.83 -10.03 -17.07
CA TYR A 208 3.22 -8.95 -17.85
C TYR A 208 3.71 -8.92 -19.32
N ALA A 209 4.44 -9.95 -19.82
CA ALA A 209 5.10 -9.93 -21.13
C ALA A 209 4.80 -11.13 -22.06
N GLU A 210 4.51 -10.75 -23.32
CA GLU A 210 4.61 -11.39 -24.66
C GLU A 210 3.90 -12.74 -24.96
N PRO A 211 3.33 -12.90 -26.19
CA PRO A 211 2.56 -14.07 -26.57
C PRO A 211 3.39 -15.33 -26.36
N SER A 212 2.79 -16.28 -25.64
CA SER A 212 3.20 -17.67 -25.70
C SER A 212 3.35 -18.05 -27.18
N ASP A 213 4.58 -18.39 -27.58
CA ASP A 213 4.87 -19.00 -28.86
C ASP A 213 3.82 -20.12 -29.09
N PRO A 214 2.94 -20.01 -30.11
CA PRO A 214 1.90 -21.02 -30.34
C PRO A 214 2.47 -22.39 -30.73
N GLY A 215 3.80 -22.54 -30.74
CA GLY A 215 4.53 -23.77 -31.05
C GLY A 215 5.03 -24.62 -29.86
N ARG A 216 4.96 -24.16 -28.59
CA ARG A 216 5.46 -24.99 -27.49
C ARG A 216 4.37 -25.89 -26.94
N ARG A 217 4.31 -27.12 -27.47
CA ARG A 217 3.56 -28.22 -26.84
C ARG A 217 4.14 -28.46 -25.45
N ASP A 218 3.27 -28.43 -24.45
CA ASP A 218 3.54 -28.98 -23.12
C ASP A 218 3.73 -30.50 -23.24
N GLU A 219 4.96 -30.92 -23.51
CA GLU A 219 5.43 -32.27 -23.27
C GLU A 219 6.34 -32.21 -22.05
N ASP A 220 5.75 -32.25 -20.86
CA ASP A 220 6.28 -32.93 -19.65
C ASP A 220 5.43 -32.60 -18.42
N GLU A 221 4.17 -33.07 -18.40
CA GLU A 221 3.51 -33.42 -17.13
C GLU A 221 3.77 -34.91 -16.85
N GLY A 222 4.87 -35.17 -16.14
CA GLY A 222 5.08 -36.44 -15.47
C GLY A 222 4.02 -36.65 -14.37
N PRO A 223 3.63 -37.90 -14.07
CA PRO A 223 2.46 -38.18 -13.25
C PRO A 223 2.63 -37.75 -11.78
N SER A 224 1.60 -37.11 -11.25
CA SER A 224 1.47 -36.76 -9.82
C SER A 224 1.51 -38.01 -8.92
N PRO A 225 2.23 -37.99 -7.78
CA PRO A 225 2.19 -39.08 -6.82
C PRO A 225 0.88 -39.03 -6.01
N THR A 226 0.10 -40.11 -6.09
CA THR A 226 -1.00 -40.41 -5.18
C THR A 226 -0.46 -40.74 -3.79
N TYR A 227 -0.87 -40.00 -2.77
CA TYR A 227 -0.69 -40.37 -1.37
C TYR A 227 -1.73 -41.42 -0.97
N HIS A 228 -1.27 -42.52 -0.37
CA HIS A 228 -2.06 -43.48 0.41
C HIS A 228 -1.85 -43.20 1.90
#